data_AF-A0A429S177-F1
#
_entry.id   AF-A0A429S177-F1
#
_cell.length_a   1.000
_cell.length_b   1.000
_cell.length_c   1.000
_cell.angle_alpha   90.00
_cell.angle_beta   90.00
_cell.angle_gamma   90.00
#
_symmetry.space_group_name_H-M   'P 1'
#
loop_
_entity.id
_entity.type
_entity.pdbx_description
1 polymer ?
#
loop_
_entity_poly.entity_id
_entity_poly.type
_entity_poly.pdbx_seq_one_letter_code
_entity_poly.pdbx_strand_id
1 'polypeptide(L)'
;MQIQAAVHQDSTRLAFGGQEAVCDGEPHKWSATGSLKWTRVHEGPAVAEVRLQSASLGSGFSVRVSYLATAEREVFLKTQH
;
A
#
# COMPACT_ATOMS: atom_id res chain seq x y z
N MET A 1 0.02 -12.94 -5.92
CA MET A 1 0.77 -11.85 -5.25
C MET A 1 -0.15 -10.65 -5.13
N GLN A 2 0.05 -9.81 -4.13
CA GLN A 2 -0.79 -8.63 -3.91
C GLN A 2 0.07 -7.37 -3.86
N ILE A 3 -0.45 -6.30 -4.45
CA ILE A 3 0.10 -4.95 -4.32
C ILE A 3 -0.60 -4.30 -3.12
N GLN A 4 0.14 -3.63 -2.25
CA GLN A 4 -0.40 -2.82 -1.16
C GLN A 4 0.16 -1.40 -1.28
N ALA A 5 -0.70 -0.39 -1.14
CA ALA A 5 -0.26 0.99 -1.01
C ALA A 5 -0.38 1.44 0.44
N ALA A 6 0.48 2.35 0.87
CA ALA A 6 0.34 3.04 2.13
C ALA A 6 0.78 4.50 1.99
N VAL A 7 0.26 5.36 2.86
CA VAL A 7 0.76 6.72 3.07
C VAL A 7 1.25 6.80 4.51
N HIS A 8 2.46 7.32 4.69
CA HIS A 8 3.07 7.61 5.97
C HIS A 8 3.13 9.12 6.15
N GLN A 9 2.55 9.63 7.24
CA GLN A 9 2.66 11.02 7.64
C GLN A 9 2.82 11.06 9.16
N ASP A 10 3.85 11.75 9.64
CA ASP A 10 4.27 11.76 11.04
C ASP A 10 4.44 10.34 11.60
N SER A 11 3.67 9.98 12.63
CA SER A 11 3.63 8.64 13.24
C SER A 11 2.51 7.75 12.70
N THR A 12 1.78 8.19 11.67
CA THR A 12 0.62 7.48 11.12
C THR A 12 1.00 6.79 9.81
N ARG A 13 0.78 5.47 9.74
CA ARG A 13 0.81 4.71 8.50
C ARG A 13 -0.61 4.28 8.13
N LEU A 14 -1.16 4.84 7.06
CA LEU A 14 -2.44 4.45 6.51
C LEU A 14 -2.22 3.50 5.33
N ALA A 15 -2.56 2.22 5.51
CA ALA A 15 -2.55 1.24 4.44
C ALA A 15 -3.88 1.28 3.67
N PHE A 16 -3.78 1.30 2.35
CA PHE A 16 -4.88 1.12 1.42
C PHE A 16 -4.88 -0.33 0.97
N GLY A 17 -6.07 -0.95 0.95
CA GLY A 17 -6.22 -2.26 0.31
C GLY A 17 -5.75 -2.16 -1.14
N GLY A 18 -5.05 -3.17 -1.64
CA GLY A 18 -4.59 -3.16 -3.03
C GLY A 18 -4.94 -4.43 -3.78
N GLN A 19 -4.61 -4.42 -5.06
CA GLN A 19 -5.08 -5.39 -6.05
C GLN A 19 -4.11 -6.56 -6.20
N GLU A 20 -4.58 -7.65 -6.82
CA GLU A 20 -3.70 -8.73 -7.23
C GLU A 20 -2.71 -8.25 -8.31
N ALA A 21 -1.46 -8.70 -8.20
CA ALA A 21 -0.45 -8.38 -9.21
C ALA A 21 -0.62 -9.30 -10.43
N VAL A 22 -0.74 -8.71 -11.62
CA VAL A 22 -0.66 -9.42 -12.91
C VAL A 22 0.80 -9.55 -13.30
N CYS A 23 1.24 -10.77 -13.61
CA CYS A 23 2.65 -11.08 -13.87
C CYS A 23 2.81 -11.67 -15.28
N ASP A 24 2.45 -10.89 -16.28
CA ASP A 24 2.58 -11.21 -17.70
C ASP A 24 3.79 -10.55 -18.38
N GLY A 25 4.58 -9.77 -17.61
CA GLY A 25 5.74 -9.04 -18.12
C GLY A 25 5.42 -7.64 -18.64
N GLU A 26 4.15 -7.24 -18.64
CA GLU A 26 3.71 -5.93 -19.15
C GLU A 26 3.41 -4.93 -18.02
N PRO A 27 3.51 -3.61 -18.26
CA PRO A 27 3.11 -2.59 -17.30
C PRO A 27 1.57 -2.52 -17.16
N HIS A 28 1.08 -2.66 -15.92
CA HIS A 28 -0.35 -2.52 -15.60
C HIS A 28 -0.62 -1.31 -14.71
N LYS A 29 -1.68 -0.56 -15.05
CA LYS A 29 -2.20 0.50 -14.18
C LYS A 29 -3.04 -0.11 -13.06
N TRP A 30 -2.89 0.39 -11.86
CA TRP A 30 -3.70 0.02 -10.71
C TRP A 30 -4.00 1.26 -9.87
N SER A 31 -5.05 1.20 -9.06
CA SER A 31 -5.40 2.24 -8.10
C SER A 31 -5.92 1.62 -6.81
N ALA A 32 -5.75 2.34 -5.70
CA ALA A 32 -6.22 1.95 -4.39
C ALA A 32 -6.90 3.14 -3.72
N THR A 33 -8.03 2.87 -3.07
CA THR A 33 -8.80 3.88 -2.33
C THR A 33 -9.07 3.36 -0.93
N GLY A 34 -9.06 4.24 0.06
CA GLY A 34 -9.30 3.88 1.46
C GLY A 34 -9.96 5.02 2.20
N SER A 35 -10.64 4.68 3.28
CA SER A 35 -11.33 5.66 4.11
C SER A 35 -10.36 6.33 5.09
N LEU A 36 -10.40 7.65 5.15
CA LEU A 36 -9.65 8.43 6.13
C LEU A 36 -10.37 8.58 7.48
N LYS A 37 -11.59 8.04 7.64
CA LYS A 37 -12.53 8.36 8.72
C LYS A 37 -11.95 8.23 10.15
N TRP A 38 -10.99 7.34 10.34
CA TRP A 38 -10.38 7.06 11.66
C TRP A 38 -8.87 7.33 11.70
N THR A 39 -8.33 8.00 10.70
CA THR A 39 -6.89 8.29 10.58
C THR A 39 -6.63 9.78 10.62
N ARG A 40 -5.62 10.17 11.40
CA ARG A 40 -5.10 11.54 11.39
C ARG A 40 -4.07 11.66 10.28
N VAL A 41 -4.54 12.12 9.13
CA VAL A 41 -3.73 12.63 8.03
C VAL A 41 -4.20 14.05 7.74
N HIS A 42 -3.28 14.93 7.38
CA HIS A 42 -3.54 16.33 7.11
C HIS A 42 -2.81 16.78 5.85
N GLU A 43 -3.17 17.95 5.35
CA GLU A 43 -2.44 18.60 4.27
C GLU A 43 -0.98 18.83 4.67
N GLY A 44 -0.03 18.49 3.79
CA GLY A 44 1.39 18.59 4.09
C GLY A 44 2.25 17.48 3.48
N PRO A 45 3.57 17.50 3.78
CA PRO A 45 4.50 16.46 3.37
C PRO A 45 4.09 15.07 3.90
N ALA A 46 4.30 14.04 3.10
CA ALA A 46 4.09 12.64 3.46
C ALA A 46 4.95 11.73 2.56
N VAL A 47 4.98 10.43 2.88
CA VAL A 47 5.63 9.40 2.06
C VAL A 47 4.58 8.43 1.55
N ALA A 48 4.49 8.29 0.23
CA ALA A 48 3.74 7.21 -0.40
C ALA A 48 4.63 5.98 -0.50
N GLU A 49 4.11 4.85 -0.05
CA GLU A 49 4.78 3.54 -0.08
C GLU A 49 3.94 2.57 -0.90
N VAL A 50 4.60 1.75 -1.73
CA VAL A 50 3.99 0.63 -2.43
C VAL A 50 4.81 -0.62 -2.12
N ARG A 51 4.13 -1.70 -1.71
CA ARG A 51 4.75 -3.00 -1.45
C ARG A 51 4.13 -4.08 -2.33
N LEU A 52 4.97 -4.93 -2.89
CA LEU A 52 4.56 -6.21 -3.48
C LEU A 52 4.75 -7.31 -2.45
N GLN A 53 3.67 -8.00 -2.12
CA GLN A 53 3.67 -9.06 -1.11
C GLN A 53 3.18 -10.39 -1.67
N SER A 54 3.78 -11.49 -1.20
CA SER A 54 3.25 -12.83 -1.37
C SER A 54 2.72 -13.32 -0.02
N ALA A 55 1.47 -13.77 -0.01
CA ALA A 55 0.89 -14.50 1.10
C ALA A 55 0.80 -15.98 0.70
N SER A 56 1.32 -16.86 1.55
CA SER A 56 1.16 -18.30 1.39
C SER A 56 0.62 -18.91 2.69
N LEU A 57 -0.26 -19.90 2.56
CA LEU A 57 -0.64 -20.76 3.69
C LEU A 57 0.45 -21.82 3.87
N GLY A 58 1.11 -21.80 5.03
CA GLY A 58 1.96 -22.90 5.48
C GLY A 58 1.13 -24.09 6.00
N SER A 59 1.79 -25.21 6.26
CA SER A 59 1.16 -26.30 7.01
C SER A 59 0.71 -25.80 8.39
N GLY A 60 -0.51 -26.16 8.81
CA GLY A 60 -1.03 -25.77 10.12
C GLY A 60 -1.68 -24.37 10.20
N PHE A 61 -2.23 -23.88 9.09
CA PHE A 61 -3.03 -22.63 9.01
C PHE A 61 -2.27 -21.31 9.26
N SER A 62 -0.93 -21.32 9.31
CA SER A 62 -0.17 -20.07 9.43
C SER A 62 -0.08 -19.34 8.08
N VAL A 63 -0.57 -18.10 7.99
CA VAL A 63 -0.32 -17.22 6.84
C VAL A 63 1.07 -16.62 6.96
N ARG A 64 1.94 -16.88 5.98
CA ARG A 64 3.24 -16.23 5.86
C ARG A 64 3.15 -15.14 4.82
N VAL A 65 3.52 -13.92 5.20
CA VAL A 65 3.63 -12.77 4.29
C VAL A 65 5.11 -12.48 4.06
N SER A 66 5.53 -12.49 2.79
CA SER A 66 6.87 -12.05 2.38
C SER A 66 6.76 -10.81 1.51
N TYR A 67 7.63 -9.83 1.75
CA TYR A 67 7.75 -8.65 0.90
C TYR A 67 8.77 -8.94 -0.21
N LEU A 68 8.33 -8.80 -1.45
CA LEU A 68 9.15 -9.10 -2.63
C LEU A 68 9.81 -7.83 -3.18
N ALA A 69 9.13 -6.70 -3.08
CA ALA A 69 9.63 -5.40 -3.50
C ALA A 69 8.92 -4.28 -2.73
N THR A 70 9.62 -3.17 -2.53
CA THR A 70 9.09 -1.94 -1.94
C THR A 70 9.54 -0.75 -2.78
N ALA A 71 8.67 0.24 -2.95
CA ALA A 71 8.99 1.53 -3.52
C ALA A 71 8.41 2.63 -2.62
N GLU A 72 9.19 3.69 -2.42
CA GLU A 72 8.79 4.85 -1.62
C GLU A 72 8.98 6.14 -2.41
N ARG A 73 8.13 7.12 -2.15
CA ARG A 73 8.20 8.43 -2.78
C ARG A 73 7.65 9.51 -1.86
N GLU A 74 8.38 10.61 -1.74
CA GLU A 74 7.88 11.81 -1.09
C GLU A 74 6.73 12.43 -1.89
N VAL A 75 5.66 12.78 -1.19
CA VAL A 75 4.45 13.38 -1.75
C VAL A 75 3.96 14.51 -0.86
N PHE A 76 3.09 15.36 -1.41
CA PHE A 76 2.39 16.39 -0.64
C PHE A 76 0.90 16.10 -0.68
N LEU A 77 0.30 15.83 0.47
CA LEU A 77 -1.14 15.60 0.60
C LEU A 77 -1.85 16.94 0.44
N LYS A 78 -2.94 16.95 -0.33
CA LYS A 78 -3.80 18.13 -0.52
C LYS A 78 -5.25 17.75 -0.30
N THR A 79 -6.01 18.66 0.30
CA THR A 79 -7.46 18.50 0.42
C THR A 79 -8.12 18.89 -0.90
N GLN A 80 -9.01 18.06 -1.43
CA GLN A 80 -9.88 18.41 -2.55
C GLN A 80 -11.33 18.52 -2.04
N HIS A 81 -11.96 19.66 -2.31
CA HIS A 81 -13.35 19.98 -1.97
C HIS A 81 -14.27 19.76 -3.17
#